data_AF-A0A0F3GIZ3-F1
#
_entry.id   AF-A0A0F3GIZ3-F1
#
_cell.length_a   1.000
_cell.length_b   1.000
_cell.length_c   1.000
_cell.angle_alpha   90.00
_cell.angle_beta   90.00
_cell.angle_gamma   90.00
#
_symmetry.space_group_name_H-M   'P 1'
#
loop_
_entity.id
_entity.type
_entity.pdbx_description
1 polymer ?
#
loop_
_entity_poly.entity_id
_entity_poly.type
_entity_poly.pdbx_seq_one_letter_code
_entity_poly.pdbx_strand_id
1 'polypeptide(L)'
;MRRFVILILIVLCISNNTEIYAETDTHELEEVTVTGTRTERKTEETPAGVAVVSEEDIKNTRMLNVKNALSGIAGVSVESRSGGYDSRLIIRGAGLKARYGIREIMILMDGVPITDPDGMTRLDFVDTELIKGIDVVKGPNSTLYGANAAGGVINIITRSPFEEAKSIRIGYGSENTQDYNLVYGTSIDKKTFFTVSGSRRSTDSWRAWNQFSTNQGTLKVGHIFDDTTTVEGAISYTKADLQLPGSLTKKQFEEDITQRTTDIWRNMGRYSEILFTNLKVEKEIGDITLKPIVYFQTWEHYHPVTGLINDGGANVIGTDLQADYKHRVFSMDGVLTSGVTTQIDRAKGEKYTYKDIVTSSKGRIQYSTSDEKGALAES
;
A
#
# COMPACT_ATOMS: atom_id res chain seq x y z
N MET A 1 69.28 -64.49 -20.15
CA MET A 1 67.89 -63.96 -20.26
C MET A 1 67.33 -63.79 -18.85
N ARG A 2 66.51 -62.76 -18.67
CA ARG A 2 66.29 -61.96 -17.44
C ARG A 2 65.99 -62.73 -16.15
N ARG A 3 66.74 -62.40 -15.08
CA ARG A 3 66.44 -62.72 -13.68
C ARG A 3 65.43 -61.70 -13.14
N PHE A 4 64.28 -62.17 -12.67
CA PHE A 4 63.29 -61.34 -11.97
C PHE A 4 63.59 -61.38 -10.47
N VAL A 5 63.94 -60.23 -9.91
CA VAL A 5 64.01 -59.98 -8.46
C VAL A 5 62.72 -59.27 -8.08
N ILE A 6 61.93 -59.88 -7.21
CA ILE A 6 60.69 -59.32 -6.67
C ILE A 6 61.05 -58.29 -5.59
N LEU A 7 60.76 -57.02 -5.85
CA LEU A 7 60.89 -55.93 -4.87
C LEU A 7 59.51 -55.69 -4.26
N ILE A 8 59.36 -55.99 -2.97
CA ILE A 8 58.15 -55.72 -2.18
C ILE A 8 58.15 -54.24 -1.81
N LEU A 9 57.17 -53.49 -2.32
CA LEU A 9 56.97 -52.08 -1.98
C LEU A 9 56.01 -51.99 -0.78
N ILE A 10 56.54 -51.62 0.38
CA ILE A 10 55.75 -51.33 1.59
C ILE A 10 55.16 -49.92 1.43
N VAL A 11 53.83 -49.83 1.28
CA VAL A 11 53.11 -48.56 1.30
C VAL A 11 52.87 -48.15 2.75
N LEU A 12 53.53 -47.08 3.18
CA LEU A 12 53.29 -46.42 4.47
C LEU A 12 51.97 -45.63 4.38
N CYS A 13 50.92 -46.08 5.07
CA CYS A 13 49.72 -45.28 5.29
C CYS A 13 50.02 -44.18 6.32
N ILE A 14 50.25 -42.96 5.84
CA ILE A 14 50.22 -41.76 6.68
C ILE A 14 48.74 -41.41 6.88
N SER A 15 48.21 -41.75 8.05
CA SER A 15 46.88 -41.31 8.48
C SER A 15 46.93 -39.82 8.83
N ASN A 16 46.50 -38.97 7.89
CA ASN A 16 46.21 -37.56 8.16
C ASN A 16 44.95 -37.49 9.04
N ASN A 17 45.13 -37.17 10.32
CA ASN A 17 44.02 -36.73 11.17
C ASN A 17 43.51 -35.41 10.61
N THR A 18 42.42 -35.47 9.86
CA THR A 18 41.71 -34.29 9.39
C THR A 18 40.75 -33.91 10.51
N GLU A 19 41.12 -32.93 11.32
CA GLU A 19 40.18 -32.31 12.26
C GLU A 19 39.11 -31.60 11.44
N ILE A 20 37.91 -32.17 11.42
CA ILE A 20 36.73 -31.51 10.88
C ILE A 20 36.33 -30.43 11.90
N TYR A 21 36.80 -29.21 11.68
CA TYR A 21 36.21 -28.04 12.33
C TYR A 21 34.84 -27.85 11.68
N ALA A 22 33.78 -28.09 12.45
CA ALA A 22 32.46 -27.59 12.10
C ALA A 22 32.53 -26.07 12.20
N GLU A 23 32.74 -25.41 11.05
CA GLU A 23 32.54 -23.97 10.91
C GLU A 23 31.07 -23.72 11.27
N THR A 24 30.85 -23.23 12.48
CA THR A 24 29.53 -22.77 12.90
C THR A 24 29.33 -21.47 12.17
N ASP A 25 28.82 -21.57 10.94
CA ASP A 25 28.45 -20.42 10.13
C ASP A 25 27.26 -19.76 10.86
N THR A 26 27.57 -18.83 11.75
CA THR A 26 26.58 -18.00 12.41
C THR A 26 26.02 -17.07 11.33
N HIS A 27 24.94 -17.51 10.68
CA HIS A 27 24.13 -16.63 9.86
C HIS A 27 23.54 -15.57 10.79
N GLU A 28 24.14 -14.37 10.81
CA GLU A 28 23.47 -13.18 11.32
C GLU A 28 22.26 -12.94 10.42
N LEU A 29 21.07 -13.19 10.96
CA LEU A 29 19.81 -12.90 10.28
C LEU A 29 19.71 -11.39 10.07
N GLU A 30 19.31 -10.97 8.86
CA GLU A 30 19.10 -9.55 8.57
C GLU A 30 18.09 -8.95 9.55
N GLU A 31 18.44 -7.76 10.06
CA GLU A 31 17.62 -7.05 11.03
C GLU A 31 16.38 -6.47 10.35
N VAL A 32 15.21 -6.99 10.72
CA VAL A 32 13.93 -6.50 10.20
C VAL A 32 13.34 -5.49 11.17
N THR A 33 13.21 -4.24 10.71
CA THR A 33 12.63 -3.13 11.47
C THR A 33 11.20 -2.82 11.02
N VAL A 34 10.43 -2.20 11.92
CA VAL A 34 9.05 -1.76 11.69
C VAL A 34 8.96 -0.28 12.04
N THR A 35 8.38 0.49 11.14
CA THR A 35 8.14 1.93 11.27
C THR A 35 6.68 2.26 11.63
N GLY A 36 5.76 1.30 11.45
CA GLY A 36 4.35 1.40 11.84
C GLY A 36 4.09 1.56 13.35
N THR A 37 5.14 1.61 14.18
CA THR A 37 5.11 1.87 15.63
C THR A 37 5.49 3.32 15.99
N ARG A 38 5.50 4.25 15.04
CA ARG A 38 6.02 5.65 15.11
C ARG A 38 7.53 5.80 15.26
N THR A 39 8.19 4.87 15.94
CA THR A 39 9.65 4.74 15.94
C THR A 39 10.03 3.50 15.17
N GLU A 40 11.13 3.56 14.42
CA GLU A 40 11.77 2.36 13.90
C GLU A 40 12.19 1.46 15.06
N ARG A 41 11.70 0.22 15.05
CA ARG A 41 12.00 -0.79 16.08
C ARG A 41 12.24 -2.13 15.44
N LYS A 42 13.10 -2.94 16.07
CA LYS A 42 13.23 -4.35 15.68
C LYS A 42 11.90 -5.05 15.88
N THR A 43 11.60 -5.99 14.98
CA THR A 43 10.41 -6.83 15.10
C THR A 43 10.37 -7.57 16.45
N GLU A 44 11.52 -8.03 16.96
CA GLU A 44 11.66 -8.73 18.24
C GLU A 44 11.38 -7.86 19.47
N GLU A 45 11.65 -6.56 19.36
CA GLU A 45 11.45 -5.58 20.44
C GLU A 45 10.04 -4.98 20.43
N THR A 46 9.23 -5.31 19.43
CA THR A 46 7.89 -4.76 19.26
C THR A 46 6.87 -5.56 20.08
N PRO A 47 6.17 -4.97 21.06
CA PRO A 47 5.21 -5.68 21.92
C PRO A 47 3.85 -5.91 21.22
N ALA A 48 3.86 -6.17 19.92
CA ALA A 48 2.67 -6.40 19.11
C ALA A 48 2.93 -7.47 18.05
N GLY A 49 1.86 -8.05 17.51
CA GLY A 49 2.00 -8.94 16.36
C GLY A 49 2.39 -8.14 15.13
N VAL A 50 3.64 -8.21 14.70
CA VAL A 50 4.11 -7.54 13.49
C VAL A 50 4.24 -8.51 12.31
N ALA A 51 4.26 -7.96 11.11
CA ALA A 51 4.71 -8.62 9.90
C ALA A 51 5.30 -7.54 8.99
N VAL A 52 6.38 -7.87 8.29
CA VAL A 52 7.04 -6.99 7.33
C VAL A 52 7.05 -7.70 5.99
N VAL A 53 6.62 -6.99 4.96
CA VAL A 53 6.80 -7.39 3.55
C VAL A 53 8.01 -6.62 3.06
N SER A 54 9.13 -7.31 2.90
CA SER A 54 10.42 -6.73 2.54
C SER A 54 10.45 -6.29 1.06
N GLU A 55 11.46 -5.51 0.67
CA GLU A 55 11.65 -5.18 -0.74
C GLU A 55 11.90 -6.41 -1.61
N GLU A 56 12.55 -7.44 -1.06
CA GLU A 56 12.74 -8.72 -1.74
C GLU A 56 11.40 -9.44 -1.94
N ASP A 57 10.54 -9.48 -0.92
CA ASP A 57 9.19 -10.04 -1.05
C ASP A 57 8.38 -9.28 -2.12
N ILE A 58 8.48 -7.95 -2.15
CA ILE A 58 7.82 -7.12 -3.16
C ILE A 58 8.35 -7.40 -4.57
N LYS A 59 9.68 -7.58 -4.73
CA LYS A 59 10.29 -7.91 -6.04
C LYS A 59 9.89 -9.30 -6.53
N ASN A 60 9.80 -10.27 -5.61
CA ASN A 60 9.42 -11.64 -5.91
C ASN A 60 7.90 -11.79 -6.11
N THR A 61 7.12 -10.87 -5.58
CA THR A 61 5.67 -10.79 -5.78
C THR A 61 5.36 -10.05 -7.09
N ARG A 62 4.62 -10.68 -7.99
CA ARG A 62 4.00 -9.98 -9.13
C ARG A 62 2.82 -9.14 -8.63
N MET A 63 3.13 -8.03 -7.98
CA MET A 63 2.15 -7.18 -7.29
C MET A 63 1.41 -6.29 -8.28
N LEU A 64 0.16 -6.67 -8.60
CA LEU A 64 -0.75 -5.83 -9.39
C LEU A 64 -1.64 -4.94 -8.51
N ASN A 65 -1.70 -5.25 -7.21
CA ASN A 65 -2.43 -4.48 -6.20
C ASN A 65 -1.86 -4.80 -4.82
N VAL A 66 -2.11 -3.91 -3.85
CA VAL A 66 -1.63 -4.06 -2.46
C VAL A 66 -2.11 -5.37 -1.82
N LYS A 67 -3.27 -5.90 -2.23
CA LYS A 67 -3.77 -7.21 -1.80
C LYS A 67 -2.74 -8.33 -2.06
N ASN A 68 -2.00 -8.31 -3.16
CA ASN A 68 -1.01 -9.35 -3.45
C ASN A 68 0.10 -9.38 -2.41
N ALA A 69 0.63 -8.22 -2.01
CA ALA A 69 1.68 -8.14 -0.98
C ALA A 69 1.18 -8.53 0.42
N LEU A 70 -0.09 -8.28 0.73
CA LEU A 70 -0.68 -8.63 2.01
C LEU A 70 -1.17 -10.08 2.09
N SER A 71 -1.20 -10.80 0.96
CA SER A 71 -1.68 -12.17 0.89
C SER A 71 -0.70 -13.12 1.58
N GLY A 72 -1.21 -13.96 2.47
CA GLY A 72 -0.39 -14.93 3.22
C GLY A 72 0.08 -14.46 4.60
N ILE A 73 -0.11 -13.18 4.94
CA ILE A 73 0.20 -12.68 6.29
C ILE A 73 -0.79 -13.27 7.31
N ALA A 74 -0.28 -13.99 8.30
CA ALA A 74 -1.11 -14.63 9.32
C ALA A 74 -1.98 -13.61 10.09
N GLY A 75 -3.29 -13.87 10.12
CA GLY A 75 -4.29 -13.03 10.79
C GLY A 75 -4.74 -11.80 9.98
N VAL A 76 -4.26 -11.66 8.73
CA VAL A 76 -4.68 -10.65 7.77
C VAL A 76 -5.44 -11.34 6.63
N SER A 77 -6.62 -10.82 6.29
CA SER A 77 -7.38 -11.23 5.11
C SER A 77 -7.67 -10.02 4.26
N VAL A 78 -7.39 -10.13 2.96
CA VAL A 78 -7.73 -9.10 1.98
C VAL A 78 -8.69 -9.68 0.93
N GLU A 79 -9.91 -9.17 0.95
CA GLU A 79 -10.98 -9.58 0.04
C GLU A 79 -11.18 -8.50 -1.03
N SER A 80 -11.65 -8.89 -2.21
CA SER A 80 -12.02 -7.94 -3.26
C SER A 80 -13.05 -8.59 -4.17
N ARG A 81 -13.97 -7.78 -4.72
CA ARG A 81 -15.01 -8.20 -5.68
C ARG A 81 -14.68 -7.79 -7.12
N SER A 82 -13.67 -6.94 -7.30
CA SER A 82 -13.21 -6.36 -8.57
C SER A 82 -11.70 -6.53 -8.73
N GLY A 83 -11.21 -7.77 -8.80
CA GLY A 83 -9.82 -8.05 -9.22
C GLY A 83 -8.69 -7.60 -8.28
N GLY A 84 -9.01 -7.16 -7.07
CA GLY A 84 -8.08 -6.64 -6.06
C GLY A 84 -8.16 -5.14 -5.81
N TYR A 85 -8.94 -4.39 -6.62
CA TYR A 85 -8.94 -2.92 -6.61
C TYR A 85 -9.96 -2.32 -5.61
N ASP A 86 -11.07 -3.02 -5.35
CA ASP A 86 -12.02 -2.68 -4.28
C ASP A 86 -11.69 -3.43 -2.98
N SER A 87 -10.44 -3.34 -2.54
CA SER A 87 -9.95 -4.11 -1.40
C SER A 87 -10.72 -3.82 -0.10
N ARG A 88 -11.09 -4.90 0.57
CA ARG A 88 -11.57 -4.94 1.95
C ARG A 88 -10.54 -5.67 2.78
N LEU A 89 -10.14 -5.06 3.89
CA LEU A 89 -9.10 -5.59 4.76
C LEU A 89 -9.69 -6.01 6.12
N ILE A 90 -9.25 -7.17 6.60
CA ILE A 90 -9.65 -7.72 7.90
C ILE A 90 -8.38 -8.11 8.66
N ILE A 91 -8.21 -7.61 9.88
CA ILE A 91 -7.11 -8.01 10.78
C ILE A 91 -7.71 -8.54 12.06
N ARG A 92 -7.53 -9.85 12.32
CA ARG A 92 -8.05 -10.54 13.53
C ARG A 92 -9.52 -10.21 13.84
N GLY A 93 -10.35 -10.06 12.80
CA GLY A 93 -11.79 -9.77 12.89
C GLY A 93 -12.17 -8.28 12.84
N ALA A 94 -11.24 -7.35 13.06
CA ALA A 94 -11.48 -5.94 12.80
C ALA A 94 -11.64 -5.70 11.29
N GLY A 95 -12.59 -4.86 10.88
CA GLY A 95 -12.96 -4.65 9.47
C GLY A 95 -14.11 -5.55 8.97
N LEU A 96 -14.56 -6.54 9.77
CA LEU A 96 -15.69 -7.42 9.39
C LEU A 96 -17.01 -6.67 9.19
N LYS A 97 -17.18 -5.49 9.77
CA LYS A 97 -18.39 -4.67 9.61
C LYS A 97 -18.41 -3.87 8.31
N ALA A 98 -17.24 -3.60 7.72
CA ALA A 98 -17.14 -2.87 6.46
C ALA A 98 -17.53 -3.79 5.30
N ARG A 99 -18.62 -3.46 4.58
CA ARG A 99 -19.04 -4.23 3.39
C ARG A 99 -18.21 -3.92 2.14
N TYR A 100 -17.55 -2.78 2.13
CA TYR A 100 -16.68 -2.22 1.08
C TYR A 100 -15.66 -1.33 1.77
N GLY A 101 -14.54 -1.05 1.09
CA GLY A 101 -13.43 -0.24 1.64
C GLY A 101 -12.83 -0.82 2.93
N ILE A 102 -11.92 -0.07 3.52
CA ILE A 102 -11.19 -0.44 4.73
C ILE A 102 -11.64 0.48 5.86
N ARG A 103 -12.03 -0.10 7.00
CA ARG A 103 -12.37 0.62 8.23
C ARG A 103 -11.80 -0.14 9.43
N GLU A 104 -11.62 0.57 10.54
CA GLU A 104 -11.03 0.06 11.79
C GLU A 104 -9.55 -0.36 11.65
N ILE A 105 -8.91 -0.11 10.50
CA ILE A 105 -7.48 -0.34 10.27
C ILE A 105 -6.90 0.93 9.65
N MET A 106 -5.85 1.47 10.27
CA MET A 106 -5.20 2.69 9.80
C MET A 106 -4.23 2.32 8.68
N ILE A 107 -4.39 2.93 7.52
CA ILE A 107 -3.43 2.80 6.43
C ILE A 107 -2.65 4.10 6.31
N LEU A 108 -1.34 3.96 6.39
CA LEU A 108 -0.38 5.02 6.21
C LEU A 108 0.35 4.79 4.90
N MET A 109 0.63 5.85 4.17
CA MET A 109 1.63 5.86 3.12
C MET A 109 2.76 6.73 3.62
N ASP A 110 3.93 6.15 3.82
CA ASP A 110 5.10 6.89 4.26
C ASP A 110 4.83 7.64 5.60
N GLY A 111 4.06 7.04 6.50
CA GLY A 111 3.65 7.64 7.77
C GLY A 111 2.46 8.61 7.70
N VAL A 112 1.99 8.99 6.52
CA VAL A 112 0.83 9.88 6.32
C VAL A 112 -0.46 9.07 6.18
N PRO A 113 -1.53 9.36 6.93
CA PRO A 113 -2.82 8.71 6.75
C PRO A 113 -3.39 8.94 5.34
N ILE A 114 -3.79 7.87 4.67
CA ILE A 114 -4.49 7.91 3.37
C ILE A 114 -5.96 7.53 3.50
N THR A 115 -6.55 7.79 4.67
CA THR A 115 -7.97 7.53 4.93
C THR A 115 -8.80 8.68 4.37
N ASP A 116 -9.82 8.35 3.58
CA ASP A 116 -10.72 9.36 3.02
C ASP A 116 -11.57 10.00 4.14
N PRO A 117 -12.12 11.22 3.93
CA PRO A 117 -12.91 11.91 4.95
C PRO A 117 -14.21 11.18 5.37
N ASP A 118 -14.67 10.21 4.58
CA ASP A 118 -15.78 9.32 4.95
C ASP A 118 -15.36 8.26 6.00
N GLY A 119 -14.10 8.27 6.41
CA GLY A 119 -13.48 7.35 7.37
C GLY A 119 -13.13 6.00 6.76
N MET A 120 -13.17 5.86 5.44
CA MET A 120 -12.82 4.64 4.73
C MET A 120 -11.51 4.83 3.97
N THR A 121 -10.64 3.83 3.97
CA THR A 121 -9.50 3.81 3.06
C THR A 121 -9.82 2.96 1.84
N ARG A 122 -9.34 3.42 0.68
CA ARG A 122 -9.34 2.68 -0.58
C ARG A 122 -7.89 2.55 -1.06
N LEU A 123 -7.56 1.47 -1.78
CA LEU A 123 -6.18 1.14 -2.17
C LEU A 123 -5.97 1.16 -3.69
N ASP A 124 -7.02 1.45 -4.46
CA ASP A 124 -7.01 1.55 -5.92
C ASP A 124 -6.17 2.71 -6.46
N PHE A 125 -5.83 3.68 -5.62
CA PHE A 125 -4.98 4.81 -5.98
C PHE A 125 -3.52 4.67 -5.50
N VAL A 126 -3.16 3.57 -4.83
CA VAL A 126 -1.78 3.36 -4.39
C VAL A 126 -0.95 2.86 -5.56
N ASP A 127 0.12 3.59 -5.91
CA ASP A 127 1.08 3.15 -6.92
C ASP A 127 1.92 1.99 -6.36
N THR A 128 1.64 0.77 -6.84
CA THR A 128 2.33 -0.44 -6.40
C THR A 128 3.80 -0.48 -6.79
N GLU A 129 4.20 0.26 -7.82
CA GLU A 129 5.58 0.22 -8.35
C GLU A 129 6.55 1.06 -7.49
N LEU A 130 5.99 2.02 -6.75
CA LEU A 130 6.73 2.81 -5.78
C LEU A 130 6.88 2.12 -4.42
N ILE A 131 6.11 1.06 -4.16
CA ILE A 131 6.18 0.35 -2.88
C ILE A 131 7.55 -0.33 -2.76
N LYS A 132 8.26 0.00 -1.69
CA LYS A 132 9.50 -0.65 -1.29
C LYS A 132 9.22 -1.73 -0.24
N GLY A 133 8.25 -1.52 0.64
CA GLY A 133 7.89 -2.48 1.67
C GLY A 133 6.56 -2.15 2.31
N ILE A 134 6.05 -3.07 3.13
CA ILE A 134 4.81 -2.87 3.88
C ILE A 134 4.99 -3.40 5.29
N ASP A 135 4.74 -2.55 6.27
CA ASP A 135 4.68 -2.93 7.68
C ASP A 135 3.23 -3.17 8.08
N VAL A 136 2.99 -4.26 8.81
CA VAL A 136 1.67 -4.60 9.37
C VAL A 136 1.79 -4.79 10.87
N VAL A 137 1.24 -3.85 11.63
CA VAL A 137 1.11 -3.94 13.08
C VAL A 137 -0.31 -4.39 13.43
N LYS A 138 -0.44 -5.61 13.94
CA LYS A 138 -1.74 -6.25 14.23
C LYS A 138 -2.18 -5.96 15.66
N GLY A 139 -3.45 -5.58 15.81
CA GLY A 139 -4.09 -5.31 17.09
C GLY A 139 -4.20 -3.82 17.43
N PRO A 140 -4.78 -3.48 18.59
CA PRO A 140 -5.16 -2.11 18.90
C PRO A 140 -3.96 -1.15 18.93
N ASN A 141 -4.00 -0.15 18.05
CA ASN A 141 -2.99 0.92 17.96
C ASN A 141 -3.63 2.32 18.02
N SER A 142 -4.87 2.40 18.51
CA SER A 142 -5.62 3.66 18.60
C SER A 142 -4.99 4.69 19.54
N THR A 143 -4.13 4.27 20.47
CA THR A 143 -3.34 5.20 21.30
C THR A 143 -2.34 6.02 20.49
N LEU A 144 -1.79 5.46 19.41
CA LEU A 144 -0.80 6.12 18.55
C LEU A 144 -1.43 6.76 17.30
N TYR A 145 -2.50 6.18 16.77
CA TYR A 145 -3.06 6.56 15.45
C TYR A 145 -4.58 6.85 15.48
N GLY A 146 -5.21 6.87 16.64
CA GLY A 146 -6.62 7.26 16.80
C GLY A 146 -7.65 6.20 16.39
N ALA A 147 -8.89 6.64 16.18
CA ALA A 147 -10.07 5.77 16.10
C ALA A 147 -10.02 4.73 14.97
N ASN A 148 -9.32 5.04 13.86
CA ASN A 148 -9.20 4.12 12.73
C ASN A 148 -8.14 3.03 12.91
N ALA A 149 -7.43 2.96 14.04
CA ALA A 149 -6.38 1.95 14.28
C ALA A 149 -6.77 0.85 15.29
N ALA A 150 -8.06 0.59 15.48
CA ALA A 150 -8.55 -0.38 16.47
C ALA A 150 -8.14 -1.83 16.14
N GLY A 151 -8.09 -2.18 14.86
CA GLY A 151 -7.67 -3.48 14.35
C GLY A 151 -6.18 -3.60 14.07
N GLY A 152 -5.52 -2.47 13.80
CA GLY A 152 -4.11 -2.44 13.44
C GLY A 152 -3.73 -1.21 12.60
N VAL A 153 -2.46 -1.20 12.20
CA VAL A 153 -1.86 -0.21 11.32
C VAL A 153 -1.16 -0.96 10.20
N ILE A 154 -1.36 -0.50 8.96
CA ILE A 154 -0.54 -0.88 7.82
C ILE A 154 0.19 0.37 7.35
N ASN A 155 1.52 0.33 7.32
CA ASN A 155 2.33 1.41 6.76
C ASN A 155 2.93 0.94 5.44
N ILE A 156 2.53 1.58 4.35
CA ILE A 156 3.08 1.38 3.01
C ILE A 156 4.32 2.27 2.90
N ILE A 157 5.48 1.64 2.78
CA ILE A 157 6.76 2.33 2.64
C ILE A 157 7.08 2.40 1.16
N THR A 158 7.21 3.61 0.64
CA THR A 158 7.59 3.81 -0.76
C THR A 158 9.09 4.05 -0.89
N ARG A 159 9.61 3.99 -2.12
CA ARG A 159 11.03 4.23 -2.40
C ARG A 159 11.44 5.63 -1.89
N SER A 160 12.58 5.65 -1.20
CA SER A 160 13.20 6.87 -0.69
C SER A 160 13.86 7.66 -1.83
N PRO A 161 13.78 9.00 -1.86
CA PRO A 161 14.50 9.78 -2.85
C PRO A 161 16.02 9.72 -2.64
N PHE A 162 16.49 9.37 -1.44
CA PHE A 162 17.92 9.26 -1.11
C PHE A 162 18.59 8.00 -1.68
N GLU A 163 17.81 7.09 -2.27
CA GLU A 163 18.29 5.87 -2.89
C GLU A 163 18.25 5.99 -4.42
N GLU A 164 19.29 5.49 -5.10
CA GLU A 164 19.22 5.36 -6.55
C GLU A 164 18.18 4.30 -6.95
N ALA A 165 17.32 4.64 -7.89
CA ALA A 165 16.28 3.73 -8.38
C ALA A 165 16.15 3.85 -9.89
N LYS A 166 16.45 2.79 -10.63
CA LYS A 166 16.31 2.77 -12.09
C LYS A 166 15.55 1.52 -12.46
N SER A 167 14.28 1.67 -12.83
CA SER A 167 13.39 0.56 -13.16
C SER A 167 12.54 0.90 -14.35
N ILE A 168 12.42 -0.05 -15.28
CA ILE A 168 11.43 -0.03 -16.36
C ILE A 168 10.72 -1.37 -16.32
N ARG A 169 9.39 -1.33 -16.29
CA ARG A 169 8.55 -2.53 -16.36
C ARG A 169 7.54 -2.36 -17.47
N ILE A 170 7.41 -3.41 -18.28
CA ILE A 170 6.41 -3.53 -19.34
C ILE A 170 5.79 -4.90 -19.21
N GLY A 171 4.47 -4.93 -19.04
CA GLY A 171 3.67 -6.14 -18.87
C GLY A 171 2.48 -6.15 -19.81
N TYR A 172 2.21 -7.33 -20.38
CA TYR A 172 1.01 -7.62 -21.13
C TYR A 172 0.50 -9.01 -20.75
N GLY A 173 -0.81 -9.17 -20.60
CA GLY A 173 -1.41 -10.44 -20.15
C GLY A 173 -2.88 -10.61 -20.51
N SER A 174 -3.49 -11.66 -19.97
CA SER A 174 -4.91 -11.99 -20.16
C SER A 174 -5.83 -10.83 -19.84
N GLU A 175 -7.03 -10.84 -20.43
CA GLU A 175 -8.03 -9.76 -20.30
C GLU A 175 -7.47 -8.39 -20.69
N ASN A 176 -6.62 -8.37 -21.72
CA ASN A 176 -5.94 -7.15 -22.21
C ASN A 176 -5.23 -6.37 -21.09
N THR A 177 -4.67 -7.11 -20.12
CA THR A 177 -4.00 -6.49 -18.98
C THR A 177 -2.70 -5.87 -19.45
N GLN A 178 -2.52 -4.58 -19.21
CA GLN A 178 -1.34 -3.79 -19.57
C GLN A 178 -0.78 -3.14 -18.33
N ASP A 179 0.55 -3.17 -18.20
CA ASP A 179 1.27 -2.55 -17.09
C ASP A 179 2.53 -1.89 -17.64
N TYR A 180 2.65 -0.57 -17.48
CA TYR A 180 3.79 0.20 -17.91
C TYR A 180 4.28 1.02 -16.73
N ASN A 181 5.55 0.91 -16.39
CA ASN A 181 6.15 1.67 -15.31
C ASN A 181 7.56 2.10 -15.65
N LEU A 182 7.87 3.32 -15.21
CA LEU A 182 9.19 3.91 -15.22
C LEU A 182 9.43 4.51 -13.84
N VAL A 183 10.57 4.17 -13.24
CA VAL A 183 11.11 4.84 -12.04
C VAL A 183 12.53 5.25 -12.34
N TYR A 184 12.83 6.52 -12.10
CA TYR A 184 14.16 7.08 -12.23
C TYR A 184 14.48 7.97 -11.02
N GLY A 185 15.44 7.55 -10.22
CA GLY A 185 15.94 8.24 -9.04
C GLY A 185 17.46 8.30 -9.04
N THR A 186 17.98 9.50 -8.77
CA THR A 186 19.42 9.79 -8.76
C THR A 186 19.71 11.02 -7.90
N SER A 187 20.98 11.19 -7.55
CA SER A 187 21.49 12.43 -6.96
C SER A 187 21.63 13.54 -8.02
N ILE A 188 21.21 14.77 -7.68
CA ILE A 188 21.56 16.00 -8.42
C ILE A 188 22.98 16.43 -8.05
N ASP A 189 23.29 16.36 -6.76
CA ASP A 189 24.60 16.64 -6.17
C ASP A 189 24.80 15.73 -4.94
N LYS A 190 25.85 15.94 -4.14
CA LYS A 190 26.16 15.08 -2.97
C LYS A 190 25.10 15.09 -1.85
N LYS A 191 24.18 16.06 -1.86
CA LYS A 191 23.19 16.33 -0.80
C LYS A 191 21.75 16.29 -1.30
N THR A 192 21.54 16.62 -2.57
CA THR A 192 20.21 16.70 -3.18
C THR A 192 19.95 15.51 -4.09
N PHE A 193 18.82 14.87 -3.89
CA PHE A 193 18.39 13.68 -4.62
C PHE A 193 16.96 13.85 -5.10
N PHE A 194 16.61 13.16 -6.18
CA PHE A 194 15.23 13.12 -6.65
C PHE A 194 14.87 11.74 -7.15
N THR A 195 13.57 11.43 -7.12
CA THR A 195 12.98 10.28 -7.78
C THR A 195 11.73 10.71 -8.52
N VAL A 196 11.63 10.36 -9.80
CA VAL A 196 10.42 10.51 -10.61
C VAL A 196 9.90 9.13 -10.98
N SER A 197 8.59 8.95 -10.91
CA SER A 197 7.91 7.77 -11.45
C SER A 197 6.72 8.13 -12.31
N GLY A 198 6.44 7.25 -13.26
CA GLY A 198 5.20 7.24 -14.03
C GLY A 198 4.74 5.81 -14.20
N SER A 199 3.46 5.56 -13.95
CA SER A 199 2.87 4.23 -14.11
C SER A 199 1.50 4.30 -14.79
N ARG A 200 1.21 3.31 -15.61
CA ARG A 200 -0.10 3.06 -16.21
C ARG A 200 -0.43 1.59 -16.07
N ARG A 201 -1.60 1.30 -15.53
CA ARG A 201 -2.17 -0.05 -15.48
C ARG A 201 -3.55 -0.05 -16.11
N SER A 202 -3.90 -1.10 -16.83
CA SER A 202 -5.28 -1.32 -17.27
C SER A 202 -5.59 -2.79 -17.43
N THR A 203 -6.85 -3.18 -17.26
CA THR A 203 -7.35 -4.53 -17.54
C THR A 203 -8.83 -4.47 -17.90
N ASP A 204 -9.23 -5.24 -18.91
CA ASP A 204 -10.64 -5.37 -19.28
C ASP A 204 -11.41 -6.26 -18.29
N SER A 205 -10.67 -7.07 -17.51
CA SER A 205 -11.20 -8.06 -16.58
C SER A 205 -12.01 -9.19 -17.23
N TRP A 206 -12.14 -10.31 -16.52
CA TRP A 206 -12.82 -11.51 -17.01
C TRP A 206 -14.36 -11.41 -16.91
N ARG A 207 -14.88 -10.38 -16.22
CA ARG A 207 -16.31 -10.21 -15.91
C ARG A 207 -16.83 -8.91 -16.50
N ALA A 208 -18.06 -8.94 -17.02
CA ALA A 208 -18.73 -7.77 -17.54
C ALA A 208 -18.83 -6.64 -16.51
N TRP A 209 -18.58 -5.40 -16.96
CA TRP A 209 -18.63 -4.19 -16.13
C TRP A 209 -17.63 -4.21 -14.95
N ASN A 210 -16.40 -4.65 -15.21
CA ASN A 210 -15.34 -4.78 -14.21
C ASN A 210 -13.98 -4.28 -14.73
N GLN A 211 -13.98 -3.35 -15.69
CA GLN A 211 -12.75 -2.77 -16.21
C GLN A 211 -12.07 -1.90 -15.14
N PHE A 212 -10.75 -1.84 -15.20
CA PHE A 212 -9.94 -1.02 -14.32
C PHE A 212 -8.81 -0.34 -15.09
N SER A 213 -8.51 0.91 -14.77
CA SER A 213 -7.27 1.54 -15.19
C SER A 213 -6.76 2.59 -14.20
N THR A 214 -5.44 2.76 -14.15
CA THR A 214 -4.77 3.83 -13.42
C THR A 214 -3.73 4.51 -14.29
N ASN A 215 -3.56 5.82 -14.07
CA ASN A 215 -2.39 6.58 -14.53
C ASN A 215 -1.87 7.37 -13.33
N GLN A 216 -0.60 7.20 -13.01
CA GLN A 216 -0.01 7.78 -11.81
C GLN A 216 1.33 8.41 -12.16
N GLY A 217 1.66 9.49 -11.46
CA GLY A 217 2.93 10.16 -11.57
C GLY A 217 3.36 10.68 -10.21
N THR A 218 4.62 10.48 -9.85
CA THR A 218 5.16 10.95 -8.59
C THR A 218 6.51 11.61 -8.80
N LEU A 219 6.75 12.70 -8.09
CA LEU A 219 8.06 13.32 -7.92
C LEU A 219 8.36 13.39 -6.42
N LYS A 220 9.51 12.85 -6.03
CA LYS A 220 10.10 13.01 -4.71
C LYS A 220 11.41 13.76 -4.81
N VAL A 221 11.68 14.65 -3.87
CA VAL A 221 12.95 15.37 -3.74
C VAL A 221 13.42 15.28 -2.30
N GLY A 222 14.66 14.84 -2.11
CA GLY A 222 15.32 14.75 -0.81
C GLY A 222 16.52 15.69 -0.75
N HIS A 223 16.75 16.34 0.39
CA HIS A 223 17.95 17.13 0.63
C HIS A 223 18.52 16.83 2.03
N ILE A 224 19.85 16.65 2.12
CA ILE A 224 20.58 16.47 3.37
C ILE A 224 21.41 17.72 3.64
N PHE A 225 21.10 18.44 4.71
CA PHE A 225 21.83 19.63 5.14
C PHE A 225 23.15 19.28 5.85
N ASP A 226 24.04 20.27 6.00
CA ASP A 226 25.35 20.10 6.65
C ASP A 226 25.26 19.64 8.11
N ASP A 227 24.18 19.98 8.80
CA ASP A 227 23.90 19.57 10.18
C ASP A 227 23.17 18.22 10.24
N THR A 228 23.24 17.42 9.17
CA THR A 228 22.55 16.12 8.99
C THR A 228 21.03 16.16 8.99
N THR A 229 20.41 17.36 9.07
CA THR A 229 18.95 17.49 8.88
C THR A 229 18.57 16.97 7.50
N THR A 230 17.55 16.11 7.42
CA THR A 230 17.01 15.66 6.13
C THR A 230 15.65 16.30 5.88
N VAL A 231 15.38 16.65 4.63
CA VAL A 231 14.07 17.11 4.17
C VAL A 231 13.67 16.29 2.96
N GLU A 232 12.47 15.72 2.99
CA GLU A 232 11.87 14.99 1.88
C GLU A 232 10.53 15.63 1.52
N GLY A 233 10.36 16.01 0.26
CA GLY A 233 9.07 16.43 -0.29
C GLY A 233 8.60 15.46 -1.36
N ALA A 234 7.31 15.14 -1.37
CA ALA A 234 6.68 14.31 -2.40
C ALA A 234 5.45 15.00 -2.97
N ILE A 235 5.25 14.87 -4.28
CA ILE A 235 4.02 15.22 -4.99
C ILE A 235 3.63 14.04 -5.88
N SER A 236 2.39 13.57 -5.74
CA SER A 236 1.85 12.42 -6.44
C SER A 236 0.49 12.76 -7.02
N TYR A 237 0.29 12.47 -8.30
CA TYR A 237 -1.02 12.52 -8.94
C TYR A 237 -1.44 11.11 -9.33
N THR A 238 -2.69 10.76 -9.06
CA THR A 238 -3.28 9.49 -9.47
C THR A 238 -4.66 9.72 -10.06
N LYS A 239 -4.87 9.18 -11.26
CA LYS A 239 -6.19 8.99 -11.87
C LYS A 239 -6.51 7.50 -11.87
N ALA A 240 -7.63 7.12 -11.26
CA ALA A 240 -8.05 5.73 -11.12
C ALA A 240 -9.51 5.57 -11.56
N ASP A 241 -9.74 4.72 -12.55
CA ASP A 241 -11.05 4.41 -13.11
C ASP A 241 -11.37 2.94 -12.83
N LEU A 242 -12.44 2.68 -12.09
CA LEU A 242 -12.82 1.35 -11.64
C LEU A 242 -14.32 1.11 -11.87
N GLN A 243 -14.66 0.13 -12.71
CA GLN A 243 -16.03 -0.36 -12.80
C GLN A 243 -16.33 -1.40 -11.71
N LEU A 244 -17.53 -1.34 -11.16
CA LEU A 244 -17.97 -2.23 -10.08
C LEU A 244 -19.07 -3.17 -10.62
N PRO A 245 -18.79 -4.48 -10.81
CA PRO A 245 -19.67 -5.41 -11.51
C PRO A 245 -20.89 -5.85 -10.70
N GLY A 246 -20.97 -5.45 -9.43
CA GLY A 246 -22.06 -5.82 -8.53
C GLY A 246 -22.09 -7.30 -8.15
N SER A 247 -23.12 -7.69 -7.38
CA SER A 247 -23.26 -9.07 -6.92
C SER A 247 -24.07 -9.90 -7.92
N LEU A 248 -23.80 -11.21 -8.02
CA LEU A 248 -24.68 -12.12 -8.75
C LEU A 248 -25.66 -12.78 -7.78
N THR A 249 -26.88 -13.01 -8.23
CA THR A 249 -27.78 -13.96 -7.56
C THR A 249 -27.22 -15.38 -7.69
N LYS A 250 -27.65 -16.30 -6.82
CA LYS A 250 -27.23 -17.71 -6.89
C LYS A 250 -27.47 -18.31 -8.28
N LYS A 251 -28.65 -18.07 -8.85
CA LYS A 251 -29.01 -18.54 -10.19
C LYS A 251 -28.04 -18.02 -11.26
N GLN A 252 -27.73 -16.72 -11.25
CA GLN A 252 -26.77 -16.14 -12.19
C GLN A 252 -25.37 -16.74 -12.04
N PHE A 253 -24.92 -16.90 -10.80
CA PHE A 253 -23.62 -17.51 -10.52
C PHE A 253 -23.52 -18.94 -11.06
N GLU A 254 -24.59 -19.72 -10.93
CA GLU A 254 -24.66 -21.10 -11.44
C GLU A 254 -24.77 -21.16 -12.98
N GLU A 255 -25.34 -20.13 -13.62
CA GLU A 255 -25.52 -20.06 -15.07
C GLU A 255 -24.26 -19.56 -15.80
N ASP A 256 -23.73 -18.40 -15.39
CA ASP A 256 -22.55 -17.77 -15.98
C ASP A 256 -21.95 -16.74 -15.01
N ILE A 257 -20.74 -17.00 -14.53
CA ILE A 257 -20.05 -16.10 -13.58
C ILE A 257 -19.50 -14.83 -14.25
N THR A 258 -19.32 -14.83 -15.56
CA THR A 258 -18.76 -13.70 -16.33
C THR A 258 -19.82 -12.64 -16.64
N GLN A 259 -21.10 -12.98 -16.46
CA GLN A 259 -22.23 -12.14 -16.83
C GLN A 259 -22.34 -10.86 -15.99
N ARG A 260 -23.09 -9.91 -16.54
CA ARG A 260 -23.50 -8.70 -15.85
C ARG A 260 -24.59 -9.00 -14.81
N THR A 261 -24.54 -8.32 -13.67
CA THR A 261 -25.59 -8.42 -12.64
C THR A 261 -26.97 -7.95 -13.16
N THR A 262 -28.03 -8.50 -12.57
CA THR A 262 -29.43 -8.06 -12.73
C THR A 262 -29.84 -7.02 -11.68
N ASP A 263 -28.91 -6.56 -10.85
CA ASP A 263 -29.12 -5.44 -9.94
C ASP A 263 -29.69 -4.22 -10.68
N ILE A 264 -30.55 -3.48 -10.00
CA ILE A 264 -31.15 -2.25 -10.54
C ILE A 264 -30.04 -1.26 -10.90
N TRP A 265 -29.04 -1.12 -10.04
CA TRP A 265 -27.91 -0.21 -10.24
C TRP A 265 -26.70 -1.02 -10.70
N ARG A 266 -26.71 -1.42 -11.97
CA ARG A 266 -25.70 -2.32 -12.56
C ARG A 266 -24.61 -1.58 -13.34
N ASN A 267 -24.68 -0.26 -13.41
CA ASN A 267 -23.67 0.64 -13.93
C ASN A 267 -23.01 1.42 -12.78
N MET A 268 -22.43 0.67 -11.84
CA MET A 268 -21.69 1.28 -10.73
C MET A 268 -20.22 1.40 -11.10
N GLY A 269 -19.58 2.43 -10.59
CA GLY A 269 -18.19 2.69 -10.89
C GLY A 269 -17.60 3.66 -9.89
N ARG A 270 -16.31 3.84 -9.95
CA ARG A 270 -15.54 4.70 -9.08
C ARG A 270 -14.42 5.31 -9.90
N TYR A 271 -14.49 6.61 -10.11
CA TYR A 271 -13.56 7.36 -10.94
C TYR A 271 -12.99 8.47 -10.07
N SER A 272 -11.69 8.41 -9.81
CA SER A 272 -11.04 9.26 -8.82
C SER A 272 -9.83 9.95 -9.40
N GLU A 273 -9.66 11.22 -9.04
CA GLU A 273 -8.44 11.97 -9.26
C GLU A 273 -7.91 12.45 -7.91
N ILE A 274 -6.66 12.14 -7.62
CA ILE A 274 -6.05 12.42 -6.32
C ILE A 274 -4.72 13.13 -6.55
N LEU A 275 -4.57 14.28 -5.93
CA LEU A 275 -3.28 14.96 -5.74
C LEU A 275 -2.88 14.80 -4.28
N PHE A 276 -1.75 14.17 -4.03
CA PHE A 276 -1.19 13.97 -2.69
C PHE A 276 0.19 14.62 -2.61
N THR A 277 0.38 15.47 -1.62
CA THR A 277 1.64 16.17 -1.38
C THR A 277 2.02 16.04 0.09
N ASN A 278 3.30 15.79 0.37
CA ASN A 278 3.82 15.86 1.72
C ASN A 278 5.20 16.52 1.77
N LEU A 279 5.55 16.98 2.96
CA LEU A 279 6.87 17.45 3.34
C LEU A 279 7.20 16.85 4.70
N LYS A 280 8.35 16.20 4.78
CA LYS A 280 8.90 15.59 5.98
C LYS A 280 10.24 16.20 6.30
N VAL A 281 10.51 16.38 7.58
CA VAL A 281 11.84 16.78 8.07
C VAL A 281 12.25 15.78 9.12
N GLU A 282 13.52 15.38 9.13
CA GLU A 282 14.13 14.69 10.26
C GLU A 282 15.33 15.49 10.75
N LYS A 283 15.36 15.81 12.04
CA LYS A 283 16.44 16.59 12.65
C LYS A 283 16.81 16.02 14.01
N GLU A 284 18.09 15.71 14.18
CA GLU A 284 18.65 15.35 15.48
C GLU A 284 19.16 16.59 16.23
N ILE A 285 18.80 16.70 17.50
CA ILE A 285 19.20 17.77 18.42
C ILE A 285 19.59 17.11 19.75
N GLY A 286 20.85 16.71 19.87
CA GLY A 286 21.31 15.92 21.01
C GLY A 286 20.59 14.57 21.05
N ASP A 287 19.95 14.26 22.17
CA ASP A 287 19.19 13.01 22.36
C ASP A 287 17.76 13.05 21.80
N ILE A 288 17.36 14.17 21.16
CA ILE A 288 16.01 14.36 20.61
C ILE A 288 16.06 14.28 19.08
N THR A 289 15.22 13.44 18.48
CA THR A 289 14.95 13.45 17.04
C THR A 289 13.57 14.04 16.77
N LEU A 290 13.51 15.13 16.00
CA LEU A 290 12.26 15.77 15.57
C LEU A 290 11.89 15.29 14.17
N LYS A 291 10.63 14.89 13.98
CA LYS A 291 10.09 14.33 12.73
C LYS A 291 8.78 14.99 12.29
N PRO A 292 8.74 16.31 12.03
CA PRO A 292 7.51 16.95 11.60
C PRO A 292 7.15 16.54 10.17
N ILE A 293 5.87 16.26 9.96
CA ILE A 293 5.27 16.00 8.65
C ILE A 293 4.14 17.00 8.42
N VAL A 294 4.06 17.56 7.22
CA VAL A 294 2.90 18.33 6.74
C VAL A 294 2.45 17.70 5.44
N TYR A 295 1.14 17.51 5.27
CA TYR A 295 0.57 16.94 4.06
C TYR A 295 -0.69 17.66 3.62
N PHE A 296 -0.91 17.62 2.31
CA PHE A 296 -2.08 18.13 1.65
C PHE A 296 -2.56 17.11 0.64
N GLN A 297 -3.86 16.84 0.61
CA GLN A 297 -4.47 15.94 -0.34
C GLN A 297 -5.72 16.59 -0.91
N THR A 298 -5.82 16.62 -2.24
CA THR A 298 -7.08 16.88 -2.94
C THR A 298 -7.54 15.58 -3.55
N TRP A 299 -8.82 15.28 -3.38
CA TRP A 299 -9.47 14.13 -3.98
C TRP A 299 -10.73 14.59 -4.67
N GLU A 300 -10.91 14.20 -5.92
CA GLU A 300 -12.15 14.29 -6.67
C GLU A 300 -12.66 12.89 -6.98
N HIS A 301 -13.98 12.75 -6.94
CA HIS A 301 -14.64 11.46 -6.92
C HIS A 301 -15.97 11.51 -7.64
N TYR A 302 -16.04 10.76 -8.72
CA TYR A 302 -17.26 10.44 -9.41
C TYR A 302 -17.62 8.98 -9.13
N HIS A 303 -18.70 8.75 -8.37
CA HIS A 303 -19.03 7.45 -7.82
C HIS A 303 -20.52 7.09 -8.00
N PRO A 304 -20.87 6.57 -9.19
CA PRO A 304 -22.13 5.88 -9.43
C PRO A 304 -22.30 4.66 -8.51
N VAL A 305 -23.30 4.72 -7.62
CA VAL A 305 -23.58 3.68 -6.62
C VAL A 305 -25.07 3.33 -6.59
N THR A 306 -25.48 2.50 -5.63
CA THR A 306 -26.89 2.15 -5.44
C THR A 306 -27.74 3.41 -5.22
N GLY A 307 -28.71 3.65 -6.11
CA GLY A 307 -29.73 4.70 -5.98
C GLY A 307 -29.32 6.04 -6.59
N LEU A 308 -28.07 6.45 -6.39
CA LEU A 308 -27.58 7.78 -6.71
C LEU A 308 -26.14 7.72 -7.22
N ILE A 309 -25.73 8.82 -7.83
CA ILE A 309 -24.37 9.07 -8.26
C ILE A 309 -23.80 10.16 -7.36
N ASN A 310 -22.80 9.82 -6.55
CA ASN A 310 -22.10 10.80 -5.75
C ASN A 310 -21.04 11.47 -6.63
N ASP A 311 -21.04 12.80 -6.65
CA ASP A 311 -20.03 13.58 -7.35
C ASP A 311 -19.49 14.63 -6.42
N GLY A 312 -18.22 14.53 -6.08
CA GLY A 312 -17.65 15.45 -5.11
C GLY A 312 -16.20 15.19 -4.89
N GLY A 313 -15.71 15.67 -3.77
CA GLY A 313 -14.32 15.59 -3.43
C GLY A 313 -14.05 16.17 -2.07
N ALA A 314 -12.78 16.13 -1.68
CA ALA A 314 -12.33 16.71 -0.45
C ALA A 314 -10.93 17.30 -0.57
N ASN A 315 -10.70 18.31 0.26
CA ASN A 315 -9.37 18.80 0.54
C ASN A 315 -9.03 18.47 1.99
N VAL A 316 -7.91 17.80 2.18
CA VAL A 316 -7.37 17.41 3.47
C VAL A 316 -6.06 18.15 3.66
N ILE A 317 -5.91 18.81 4.80
CA ILE A 317 -4.63 19.32 5.27
C ILE A 317 -4.35 18.72 6.63
N GLY A 318 -3.15 18.22 6.82
CA GLY A 318 -2.75 17.67 8.10
C GLY A 318 -1.29 17.88 8.42
N THR A 319 -0.98 17.69 9.68
CA THR A 319 0.39 17.68 10.19
C THR A 319 0.52 16.67 11.31
N ASP A 320 1.68 16.05 11.38
CA ASP A 320 2.11 15.22 12.50
C ASP A 320 3.42 15.78 13.03
N LEU A 321 3.41 16.27 14.26
CA LEU A 321 4.60 16.79 14.94
C LEU A 321 5.05 15.75 15.94
N GLN A 322 6.11 15.02 15.62
CA GLN A 322 6.67 13.98 16.49
C GLN A 322 8.06 14.38 17.01
N ALA A 323 8.31 14.05 18.27
CA ALA A 323 9.62 14.13 18.92
C ALA A 323 9.92 12.82 19.66
N ASP A 324 11.04 12.20 19.30
CA ASP A 324 11.57 10.99 19.93
C ASP A 324 12.73 11.39 20.85
N TYR A 325 12.61 11.16 22.16
CA TYR A 325 13.66 11.44 23.14
C TYR A 325 14.32 10.14 23.61
N LYS A 326 15.59 9.95 23.24
CA LYS A 326 16.42 8.84 23.71
C LYS A 326 16.79 9.09 25.18
N HIS A 327 16.55 8.12 26.04
CA HIS A 327 16.85 8.22 27.46
C HIS A 327 17.27 6.86 28.03
N ARG A 328 17.90 6.89 29.22
CA ARG A 328 18.30 5.68 29.93
C ARG A 328 17.71 5.67 31.34
N VAL A 329 16.98 4.61 31.67
CA VAL A 329 16.34 4.43 32.99
C VAL A 329 16.71 3.04 33.51
N PHE A 330 17.28 2.96 34.72
CA PHE A 330 17.75 1.69 35.32
C PHE A 330 18.64 0.85 34.40
N SER A 331 19.58 1.50 33.71
CA SER A 331 20.50 0.89 32.72
C SER A 331 19.85 0.36 31.44
N MET A 332 18.53 0.52 31.27
CA MET A 332 17.79 0.17 30.06
C MET A 332 17.67 1.40 29.16
N ASP A 333 18.04 1.25 27.90
CA ASP A 333 17.84 2.27 26.89
C ASP A 333 16.36 2.30 26.48
N GLY A 334 15.83 3.51 26.27
CA GLY A 334 14.44 3.72 25.94
C GLY A 334 14.26 4.96 25.07
N VAL A 335 13.14 4.99 24.36
CA VAL A 335 12.72 6.15 23.56
C VAL A 335 11.34 6.57 24.02
N LEU A 336 11.24 7.81 24.49
CA LEU A 336 9.97 8.46 24.75
C LEU A 336 9.51 9.20 23.49
N THR A 337 8.48 8.68 22.83
CA THR A 337 7.84 9.34 21.69
C THR A 337 6.68 10.19 22.18
N SER A 338 6.71 11.47 21.80
CA SER A 338 5.63 12.42 22.04
C SER A 338 5.26 13.11 20.74
N GLY A 339 4.01 13.51 20.60
CA GLY A 339 3.60 14.23 19.40
C GLY A 339 2.16 14.69 19.39
N VAL A 340 1.85 15.49 18.38
CA VAL A 340 0.52 16.01 18.11
C VAL A 340 0.23 15.86 16.62
N THR A 341 -0.84 15.14 16.31
CA THR A 341 -1.38 15.03 14.95
C THR A 341 -2.64 15.87 14.84
N THR A 342 -2.74 16.70 13.80
CA THR A 342 -3.96 17.45 13.49
C THR A 342 -4.29 17.29 12.02
N GLN A 343 -5.56 17.06 11.72
CA GLN A 343 -6.08 16.94 10.36
C GLN A 343 -7.37 17.73 10.24
N ILE A 344 -7.54 18.43 9.12
CA ILE A 344 -8.74 19.19 8.78
C ILE A 344 -9.19 18.75 7.40
N ASP A 345 -10.42 18.25 7.35
CA ASP A 345 -11.05 17.77 6.12
C ASP A 345 -12.16 18.72 5.70
N ARG A 346 -12.16 19.10 4.41
CA ARG A 346 -13.24 19.87 3.79
C ARG A 346 -13.76 19.11 2.59
N ALA A 347 -14.85 18.39 2.80
CA ALA A 347 -15.56 17.69 1.74
C ALA A 347 -16.68 18.56 1.14
N LYS A 348 -16.88 18.45 -0.17
CA LYS A 348 -18.04 18.99 -0.89
C LYS A 348 -18.47 17.96 -1.92
N GLY A 349 -19.76 17.80 -2.09
CA GLY A 349 -20.26 16.90 -3.11
C GLY A 349 -21.77 17.05 -3.27
N GLU A 350 -22.21 16.72 -4.46
CA GLU A 350 -23.59 16.71 -4.89
C GLU A 350 -23.99 15.27 -5.22
N LYS A 351 -25.29 15.00 -5.17
CA LYS A 351 -25.82 13.69 -5.55
C LYS A 351 -26.74 13.84 -6.74
N TYR A 352 -26.59 12.95 -7.69
CA TYR A 352 -27.35 12.94 -8.93
C TYR A 352 -28.15 11.64 -9.07
N THR A 353 -29.30 11.73 -9.72
CA THR A 353 -29.99 10.56 -10.25
C THR A 353 -29.21 9.96 -11.42
N TYR A 354 -29.47 8.70 -11.77
CA TYR A 354 -28.99 8.13 -13.02
C TYR A 354 -29.79 8.69 -14.20
N LYS A 355 -29.08 9.15 -15.24
CA LYS A 355 -29.69 9.69 -16.46
C LYS A 355 -30.45 8.62 -17.25
N ASP A 356 -29.80 7.48 -17.50
CA ASP A 356 -30.33 6.45 -18.37
C ASP A 356 -30.79 5.24 -17.55
N ILE A 357 -32.11 5.16 -17.37
CA ILE A 357 -32.79 4.09 -16.64
C ILE A 357 -33.90 3.47 -17.48
N VAL A 358 -34.10 2.16 -17.33
CA VAL A 358 -35.25 1.45 -17.87
C VAL A 358 -36.30 1.31 -16.78
N THR A 359 -37.53 1.71 -17.09
CA THR A 359 -38.68 1.61 -16.17
C THR A 359 -39.74 0.66 -16.71
N SER A 360 -40.50 0.04 -15.81
CA SER A 360 -41.71 -0.71 -16.18
C SER A 360 -42.84 0.23 -16.57
N SER A 361 -43.92 -0.32 -17.15
CA SER A 361 -45.16 0.42 -17.44
C SER A 361 -45.80 1.09 -16.21
N LYS A 362 -45.44 0.66 -14.99
CA LYS A 362 -45.89 1.27 -13.72
C LYS A 362 -44.88 2.27 -13.13
N GLY A 363 -43.86 2.68 -13.89
CA GLY A 363 -42.83 3.65 -13.46
C GLY A 363 -41.74 3.09 -12.54
N ARG A 364 -41.79 1.81 -12.15
CA ARG A 364 -40.72 1.20 -11.34
C ARG A 364 -39.44 1.01 -12.15
N ILE A 365 -38.32 1.54 -11.66
CA ILE A 365 -36.98 1.33 -12.21
C ILE A 365 -36.68 -0.17 -12.22
N GLN A 366 -36.28 -0.67 -13.39
CA GLN A 366 -35.81 -2.04 -13.59
C GLN A 366 -34.30 -2.09 -13.52
N TYR A 367 -33.60 -1.21 -14.24
CA TYR A 367 -32.15 -1.10 -14.19
C TYR A 367 -31.60 0.19 -14.81
N SER A 368 -30.36 0.55 -14.45
CA SER A 368 -29.53 1.53 -15.17
C SER A 368 -28.96 0.95 -16.46
N THR A 369 -28.76 1.80 -17.46
CA THR A 369 -28.06 1.45 -18.72
C THR A 369 -26.73 2.16 -18.89
N SER A 370 -26.54 3.32 -18.26
CA SER A 370 -25.28 4.05 -18.19
C SER A 370 -24.95 4.41 -16.74
N ASP A 371 -23.74 4.88 -16.54
CA ASP A 371 -23.28 5.51 -15.31
C ASP A 371 -23.21 7.03 -15.45
N GLU A 372 -24.05 7.65 -16.30
CA GLU A 372 -24.09 9.10 -16.52
C GLU A 372 -25.00 9.83 -15.52
N LYS A 373 -24.57 11.04 -15.11
CA LYS A 373 -25.33 11.96 -14.26
C LYS A 373 -26.63 12.42 -14.92
N GLY A 374 -27.74 12.26 -14.20
CA GLY A 374 -29.05 12.82 -14.51
C GLY A 374 -29.30 14.13 -13.78
N ALA A 375 -30.51 14.30 -13.25
CA ALA A 375 -30.88 15.47 -12.46
C ALA A 375 -30.25 15.44 -11.06
N LEU A 376 -29.94 16.63 -10.52
CA LEU A 376 -29.51 16.81 -9.13
C LEU A 376 -30.60 16.29 -8.18
N ALA A 377 -30.23 15.36 -7.31
CA ALA A 377 -31.10 14.70 -6.36
C ALA A 377 -31.04 15.36 -4.98
N GLU A 378 -29.84 15.75 -4.55
CA GLU A 378 -29.59 16.44 -3.28
C GLU A 378 -28.38 17.38 -3.45
N SER A 379 -28.51 18.60 -2.90
CA SER A 379 -27.46 19.63 -2.85
C SER A 379 -26.73 19.65 -1.51
#